data_AF-M2T620-F1
#
_entry.id   AF-M2T620-F1
#
_cell.length_a   1.000
_cell.length_b   1.000
_cell.length_c   1.000
_cell.angle_alpha   90.00
_cell.angle_beta   90.00
_cell.angle_gamma   90.00
#
_symmetry.space_group_name_H-M   'P 1'
#
loop_
_entity.id
_entity.type
_entity.pdbx_description
1 polymer ?
#
loop_
_entity_poly.entity_id
_entity_poly.type
_entity_poly.pdbx_seq_one_letter_code
_entity_poly.pdbx_strand_id
1 'polypeptide(L)'
;MFWKMENDDVHLAFVPIQSYKAACTERIDAMPIEEKAWEEMVKNILRAEMMRRGVSYAGLADRLGEYGIEDNELNLRNKVSRGRFTAVFFMQCMQALGVEILQIPHAVEEAGKRGGAQALAKSRPEKAN
;
A
#
# COMPACT_ATOMS: atom_id res chain seq x y z
N MET A 1 0.79 4.87 -69.48
CA MET A 1 0.17 4.04 -68.42
C MET A 1 0.92 4.36 -67.14
N PHE A 2 0.45 5.39 -66.45
CA PHE A 2 1.10 6.04 -65.31
C PHE A 2 0.54 5.43 -64.03
N TRP A 3 1.40 4.86 -63.18
CA TRP A 3 1.04 4.54 -61.80
C TRP A 3 0.94 5.83 -61.00
N LYS A 4 -0.15 5.98 -60.25
CA LYS A 4 -0.35 7.08 -59.31
C LYS A 4 -0.78 6.51 -57.96
N MET A 5 -0.02 6.84 -56.92
CA MET A 5 -0.44 6.82 -55.51
C MET A 5 -1.76 7.58 -55.35
N GLU A 6 -2.65 7.14 -54.44
CA GLU A 6 -3.27 7.97 -53.38
C GLU A 6 -4.23 7.17 -52.46
N ASN A 7 -4.01 7.30 -51.14
CA ASN A 7 -4.90 7.23 -49.95
C ASN A 7 -5.61 5.95 -49.46
N ASP A 8 -5.16 5.55 -48.25
CA ASP A 8 -5.93 5.39 -47.01
C ASP A 8 -7.20 4.55 -47.00
N ASP A 9 -7.16 3.44 -46.26
CA ASP A 9 -8.20 3.18 -45.28
C ASP A 9 -7.67 2.28 -44.16
N VAL A 10 -7.62 2.90 -42.97
CA VAL A 10 -7.50 2.27 -41.66
C VAL A 10 -8.53 1.15 -41.55
N HIS A 11 -8.11 -0.10 -41.74
CA HIS A 11 -8.90 -1.23 -41.28
C HIS A 11 -8.91 -1.21 -39.75
N LEU A 12 -9.90 -0.48 -39.21
CA LEU A 12 -10.45 -0.70 -37.89
C LEU A 12 -10.81 -2.18 -37.81
N ALA A 13 -9.90 -2.97 -37.25
CA ALA A 13 -10.19 -4.34 -36.86
C ALA A 13 -11.32 -4.24 -35.83
N PHE A 14 -12.55 -4.47 -36.30
CA PHE A 14 -13.72 -4.62 -35.46
C PHE A 14 -13.57 -5.95 -34.72
N VAL A 15 -12.76 -5.93 -33.66
CA VAL A 15 -12.61 -7.07 -32.77
C VAL A 15 -14.00 -7.31 -32.16
N PRO A 16 -14.61 -8.49 -32.32
CA PRO A 16 -15.95 -8.74 -31.82
C PRO A 16 -16.00 -8.44 -30.31
N ILE A 17 -16.97 -7.64 -29.86
CA ILE A 17 -17.13 -7.24 -28.44
C ILE A 17 -17.19 -8.47 -27.51
N GLN A 18 -17.60 -9.64 -28.03
CA GLN A 18 -17.60 -10.92 -27.33
C GLN A 18 -16.19 -11.40 -26.90
N SER A 19 -15.14 -10.98 -27.59
CA SER A 19 -13.76 -11.38 -27.29
C SER A 19 -13.19 -10.65 -26.06
N TYR A 20 -13.61 -9.41 -25.78
CA TYR A 20 -13.23 -8.69 -24.56
C TYR A 20 -13.87 -9.25 -23.29
N LYS A 21 -14.97 -10.01 -23.42
CA LYS A 21 -15.67 -10.59 -22.27
C LYS A 21 -14.87 -11.72 -21.62
N ALA A 22 -14.15 -12.52 -22.40
CA ALA A 22 -13.35 -13.63 -21.89
C ALA A 22 -12.13 -13.17 -21.07
N ALA A 23 -11.47 -12.06 -21.46
CA ALA A 23 -10.31 -11.54 -20.76
C ALA A 23 -10.65 -10.81 -19.45
N CYS A 24 -11.90 -10.36 -19.26
CA CYS A 24 -12.32 -9.61 -18.08
C CYS A 24 -13.13 -10.42 -17.06
N THR A 25 -13.52 -11.67 -17.37
CA THR A 25 -14.39 -12.50 -16.51
C THR A 25 -13.64 -13.28 -15.44
N GLU A 26 -12.32 -13.44 -15.49
CA GLU A 26 -11.57 -14.19 -14.45
C GLU A 26 -11.50 -13.48 -13.09
N ARG A 27 -11.90 -12.20 -13.00
CA ARG A 27 -11.80 -11.41 -11.77
C ARG A 27 -13.09 -11.30 -10.95
N ILE A 28 -14.11 -12.09 -11.28
CA ILE A 28 -15.42 -12.05 -10.59
C ILE A 28 -15.52 -13.12 -9.46
N ASP A 29 -14.64 -14.13 -9.47
CA ASP A 29 -14.59 -15.17 -8.42
C ASP A 29 -13.58 -14.84 -7.30
N ALA A 30 -13.02 -13.63 -7.29
CA ALA A 30 -12.15 -13.18 -6.21
C ALA A 30 -12.98 -12.95 -4.94
N MET A 31 -12.86 -13.88 -3.99
CA MET A 31 -13.42 -13.75 -2.65
C MET A 31 -13.03 -12.36 -2.09
N PRO A 32 -13.98 -11.59 -1.53
CA PRO A 32 -13.68 -10.26 -1.04
C PRO A 32 -12.64 -10.35 0.08
N ILE A 33 -11.59 -9.53 -0.01
CA ILE A 33 -10.58 -9.45 1.04
C ILE A 33 -11.27 -8.94 2.31
N GLU A 34 -11.20 -9.74 3.37
CA GLU A 34 -11.75 -9.41 4.68
C GLU A 34 -11.21 -8.07 5.21
N GLU A 35 -12.07 -7.22 5.79
CA GLU A 35 -11.67 -5.93 6.37
C GLU A 35 -10.54 -6.09 7.39
N LYS A 36 -10.57 -7.19 8.14
CA LYS A 36 -9.54 -7.55 9.10
C LYS A 36 -8.15 -7.70 8.46
N ALA A 37 -8.06 -8.19 7.22
CA ALA A 37 -6.78 -8.31 6.52
C ALA A 37 -6.19 -6.91 6.22
N TRP A 38 -7.04 -5.95 5.87
CA TRP A 38 -6.64 -4.54 5.70
C TRP A 38 -6.16 -3.93 7.01
N GLU A 39 -6.88 -4.16 8.12
CA GLU A 39 -6.46 -3.69 9.44
C GLU A 39 -5.08 -4.24 9.80
N GLU A 40 -4.86 -5.56 9.66
CA GLU A 40 -3.57 -6.17 9.98
C GLU A 40 -2.44 -5.72 9.04
N MET A 41 -2.73 -5.55 7.74
CA MET A 41 -1.77 -5.00 6.78
C MET A 41 -1.29 -3.61 7.20
N VAL A 42 -2.22 -2.70 7.52
CA VAL A 42 -1.88 -1.34 7.94
C VAL A 42 -1.06 -1.33 9.23
N LYS A 43 -1.40 -2.18 10.20
CA LYS A 43 -0.58 -2.39 11.41
C LYS A 43 0.83 -2.84 11.09
N ASN A 44 0.94 -3.82 10.20
CA ASN A 44 2.21 -4.44 9.84
C ASN A 44 3.10 -3.47 9.07
N ILE A 45 2.53 -2.62 8.20
CA ILE A 45 3.25 -1.55 7.50
C ILE A 45 3.85 -0.57 8.50
N LEU A 46 3.04 -0.02 9.42
CA LEU A 46 3.54 0.94 10.40
C LEU A 46 4.65 0.32 11.28
N ARG A 47 4.45 -0.92 11.74
CA ARG A 47 5.46 -1.63 12.52
C ARG A 47 6.72 -1.93 11.72
N ALA A 48 6.59 -2.26 10.45
CA ALA A 48 7.73 -2.47 9.57
C ALA A 48 8.59 -1.21 9.44
N GLU A 49 7.96 -0.04 9.27
CA GLU A 49 8.66 1.24 9.21
C GLU A 49 9.35 1.59 10.54
N MET A 50 8.69 1.34 11.67
CA MET A 50 9.32 1.47 12.99
C MET A 50 10.53 0.55 13.14
N MET A 51 10.41 -0.72 12.73
CA MET A 51 11.49 -1.71 12.78
C MET A 51 12.67 -1.34 11.88
N ARG A 52 12.41 -0.87 10.65
CA ARG A 52 13.45 -0.42 9.70
C ARG A 52 14.29 0.72 10.28
N ARG A 53 13.69 1.58 11.10
CA ARG A 53 14.32 2.77 11.69
C ARG A 53 14.79 2.55 13.14
N GLY A 54 14.54 1.38 13.72
CA GLY A 54 14.88 1.08 15.11
C GLY A 54 14.11 1.93 16.14
N VAL A 55 12.91 2.39 15.80
CA VAL A 55 12.12 3.28 16.67
C VAL A 55 11.12 2.47 17.48
N SER A 56 11.13 2.64 18.81
CA SER A 56 10.13 2.06 19.71
C SER A 56 8.86 2.93 19.74
N TYR A 57 7.77 2.43 20.32
CA TYR A 57 6.55 3.25 20.49
C TYR A 57 6.80 4.50 21.36
N ALA A 58 7.69 4.41 22.35
CA ALA A 58 8.11 5.56 23.15
C ALA A 58 8.82 6.60 22.27
N GLY A 59 9.80 6.16 21.46
CA GLY A 59 10.50 7.06 20.55
C GLY A 59 9.58 7.65 19.47
N LEU A 60 8.54 6.92 19.04
CA LEU A 60 7.52 7.47 18.15
C LEU A 60 6.68 8.56 18.85
N ALA A 61 6.30 8.35 20.12
CA ALA A 61 5.58 9.34 20.91
C ALA A 61 6.41 10.64 21.06
N ASP A 62 7.69 10.51 21.41
CA ASP A 62 8.60 11.65 21.55
C ASP A 62 8.70 12.46 20.26
N ARG A 63 8.88 11.76 19.12
CA ARG A 63 8.95 12.41 17.80
C ARG A 63 7.64 13.04 17.37
N LEU A 64 6.50 12.42 17.68
CA LEU A 64 5.18 13.02 17.42
C LEU A 64 4.99 14.30 18.25
N GLY A 65 5.55 14.34 19.47
CA GLY A 65 5.59 15.52 20.31
C GLY A 65 6.31 16.71 19.67
N GLU A 66 7.36 16.49 18.88
CA GLU A 66 8.05 17.55 18.11
C GLU A 66 7.13 18.23 17.08
N TYR A 67 6.10 17.52 16.60
CA TYR A 67 5.06 18.05 15.69
C TYR A 67 3.84 18.60 16.45
N GLY A 68 3.89 18.68 17.79
CA GLY A 68 2.78 19.15 18.63
C GLY A 68 1.66 18.14 18.80
N ILE A 69 1.91 16.85 18.56
CA ILE A 69 0.93 15.78 18.69
C ILE A 69 1.12 15.11 20.06
N GLU A 70 0.20 15.39 20.98
CA GLU A 70 0.20 14.80 22.31
C GLU A 70 -0.39 13.38 22.28
N ASP A 71 0.48 12.38 22.07
CA ASP A 71 0.12 10.97 22.19
C ASP A 71 1.12 10.25 23.10
N ASN A 72 0.62 9.48 24.06
CA ASN A 72 1.45 8.63 24.94
C ASN A 72 1.71 7.26 24.28
N GLU A 73 2.81 6.59 24.64
CA GLU A 73 3.16 5.24 24.18
C GLU A 73 1.97 4.26 24.27
N LEU A 74 1.25 4.28 25.40
CA LEU A 74 0.09 3.40 25.62
C LEU A 74 -1.05 3.71 24.63
N ASN A 75 -1.30 4.99 24.35
CA ASN A 75 -2.33 5.41 23.41
C ASN A 75 -1.95 5.00 21.98
N LEU A 76 -0.69 5.21 21.57
CA LEU A 76 -0.18 4.76 20.29
C LEU A 76 -0.31 3.25 20.14
N ARG A 77 0.13 2.48 21.15
CA ARG A 77 0.02 1.03 21.15
C ARG A 77 -1.43 0.57 20.99
N ASN A 78 -2.38 1.24 21.65
CA ASN A 78 -3.81 0.93 21.56
C ASN A 78 -4.42 1.32 20.21
N LYS A 79 -4.03 2.46 19.63
CA LYS A 79 -4.46 2.91 18.29
C LYS A 79 -3.94 1.95 17.22
N VAL A 80 -2.66 1.62 17.29
CA VAL A 80 -2.01 0.70 16.35
C VAL A 80 -2.52 -0.72 16.55
N SER A 81 -2.75 -1.22 17.77
CA SER A 81 -3.26 -2.58 17.96
C SER A 81 -4.66 -2.79 17.38
N ARG A 82 -5.51 -1.75 17.39
CA ARG A 82 -6.85 -1.78 16.78
C ARG A 82 -6.80 -1.72 15.26
N GLY A 83 -5.82 -1.05 14.65
CA GLY A 83 -5.65 -0.99 13.19
C GLY A 83 -6.65 -0.10 12.46
N ARG A 84 -7.53 0.57 13.21
CA ARG A 84 -8.42 1.61 12.73
C ARG A 84 -7.93 2.94 13.27
N PHE A 85 -7.12 3.63 12.50
CA PHE A 85 -6.70 4.99 12.78
C PHE A 85 -6.93 5.87 11.55
N THR A 86 -6.97 7.18 11.75
CA THR A 86 -7.20 8.12 10.66
C THR A 86 -5.98 8.15 9.73
N ALA A 87 -6.21 8.43 8.44
CA ALA A 87 -5.14 8.63 7.49
C ALA A 87 -4.21 9.80 7.90
N VAL A 88 -4.76 10.82 8.57
CA VAL A 88 -3.98 11.94 9.11
C VAL A 88 -2.98 11.45 10.16
N PHE A 89 -3.42 10.65 11.13
CA PHE A 89 -2.53 10.08 12.15
C PHE A 89 -1.45 9.20 11.52
N PHE A 90 -1.82 8.40 10.51
CA PHE A 90 -0.85 7.59 9.78
C PHE A 90 0.25 8.43 9.13
N MET A 91 -0.13 9.50 8.42
CA MET A 91 0.82 10.41 7.78
C MET A 91 1.69 11.14 8.80
N GLN A 92 1.13 11.53 9.95
CA GLN A 92 1.90 12.10 11.06
C GLN A 92 2.95 11.12 11.57
N CYS A 93 2.62 9.83 11.72
CA CYS A 93 3.59 8.81 12.08
C CYS A 93 4.67 8.63 11.00
N MET A 94 4.30 8.63 9.70
CA MET A 94 5.26 8.53 8.60
C MET A 94 6.24 9.71 8.61
N GLN A 95 5.73 10.93 8.80
CA GLN A 95 6.54 12.14 8.88
C GLN A 95 7.46 12.14 10.11
N ALA A 96 6.95 11.77 11.29
CA ALA A 96 7.74 11.64 12.51
C ALA A 96 8.80 10.54 12.42
N LEU A 97 8.51 9.45 11.71
CA LEU A 97 9.50 8.42 11.43
C LEU A 97 10.52 8.90 10.40
N GLY A 98 10.14 9.79 9.47
CA GLY A 98 10.95 10.30 8.35
C GLY A 98 10.84 9.46 7.08
N VAL A 99 9.68 8.82 6.86
CA VAL A 99 9.39 7.95 5.71
C VAL A 99 9.12 8.78 4.46
N GLU A 100 9.98 8.64 3.46
CA GLU A 100 9.84 9.31 2.15
C GLU A 100 9.08 8.45 1.14
N ILE A 101 9.36 7.14 1.13
CA ILE A 101 8.75 6.19 0.21
C ILE A 101 8.04 5.10 1.01
N LEU A 102 6.74 4.97 0.80
CA LEU A 102 5.92 3.92 1.38
C LEU A 102 5.64 2.82 0.35
N GLN A 103 6.04 1.59 0.65
CA GLN A 103 5.71 0.43 -0.18
C GLN A 103 4.39 -0.19 0.28
N ILE A 104 3.41 -0.21 -0.61
CA ILE A 104 2.10 -0.82 -0.36
C ILE A 104 2.12 -2.23 -0.99
N PRO A 105 2.04 -3.31 -0.19
CA PRO A 105 1.99 -4.66 -0.74
C PRO A 105 0.70 -4.90 -1.54
N HIS A 106 0.83 -5.55 -2.70
CA HIS A 106 -0.32 -5.95 -3.52
C HIS A 106 -1.05 -7.18 -2.97
N ALA A 107 -0.36 -8.03 -2.19
CA ALA A 107 -0.93 -9.21 -1.55
C ALA A 107 -1.37 -8.87 -0.11
N VAL A 108 -2.59 -8.33 0.03
CA VAL A 108 -3.13 -7.81 1.31
C VAL A 108 -3.20 -8.89 2.39
N GLU A 109 -3.70 -10.09 2.05
CA GLU A 109 -3.83 -11.19 3.01
C GLU A 109 -2.47 -11.66 3.53
N GLU A 110 -1.48 -11.77 2.64
CA GLU A 110 -0.10 -12.11 3.00
C GLU A 110 0.53 -11.05 3.91
N ALA A 111 0.32 -9.77 3.57
CA ALA A 111 0.79 -8.65 4.37
C ALA A 111 0.12 -8.59 5.76
N GLY A 112 -1.12 -9.08 5.87
CA GLY A 112 -1.88 -9.16 7.12
C GLY A 112 -1.56 -10.39 7.99
N LYS A 113 -0.72 -11.33 7.55
CA LYS A 113 -0.37 -12.51 8.35
C LYS A 113 0.39 -12.15 9.63
N ARG A 114 0.33 -13.04 10.62
CA ARG A 114 1.18 -12.97 11.82
C ARG A 114 2.64 -12.95 11.39
N GLY A 115 3.38 -11.93 11.82
CA GLY A 115 4.78 -11.74 11.41
C GLY A 115 4.96 -10.96 10.10
N GLY A 116 3.89 -10.46 9.49
CA GLY A 116 3.94 -9.67 8.26
C GLY A 116 4.79 -8.41 8.40
N ALA A 117 4.82 -7.79 9.58
CA ALA A 117 5.68 -6.64 9.86
C ALA A 117 7.17 -6.96 9.64
N GLN A 118 7.65 -8.11 10.08
CA GLN A 118 9.03 -8.55 9.91
C GLN A 118 9.35 -8.85 8.45
N ALA A 119 8.39 -9.42 7.70
CA ALA A 119 8.55 -9.69 6.28
C ALA A 119 8.64 -8.38 5.47
N LEU A 120 7.74 -7.44 5.75
CA LEU A 120 7.73 -6.10 5.15
C LEU A 120 8.97 -5.29 5.54
N ALA A 121 9.45 -5.40 6.79
CA ALA A 121 10.66 -4.70 7.22
C ALA A 121 11.89 -5.16 6.42
N LYS A 122 11.96 -6.46 6.08
CA LYS A 122 13.06 -7.07 5.32
C LYS A 122 12.98 -6.80 3.81
N SER A 123 11.81 -6.56 3.24
CA SER A 123 11.69 -6.22 1.82
C SER A 123 12.36 -4.87 1.59
N ARG A 124 13.45 -4.87 0.81
CA ARG A 124 14.28 -3.68 0.56
C ARG A 124 13.40 -2.56 -0.05
N PRO A 125 13.31 -1.37 0.57
CA PRO A 125 12.91 -0.18 -0.19
C PRO A 125 14.02 0.05 -1.22
N GLU A 126 13.69 -0.06 -2.51
CA GLU A 126 14.59 0.36 -3.59
C GLU A 126 15.08 1.77 -3.22
N LYS A 127 16.41 1.93 -3.15
CA LYS A 127 17.03 3.10 -2.56
C LYS A 127 16.51 4.36 -3.24
N ALA A 128 15.88 5.25 -2.47
CA ALA A 128 15.79 6.66 -2.85
C ALA A 128 17.23 7.18 -2.93
N ASN A 129 17.64 7.57 -4.13
CA ASN A 129 18.92 8.20 -4.42
C ASN A 129 18.77 9.71 -4.33
#